data_AF-A0A3C0R9I3-F1
#
_entry.id   AF-A0A3C0R9I3-F1
#
_cell.length_a   1.000
_cell.length_b   1.000
_cell.length_c   1.000
_cell.angle_alpha   90.00
_cell.angle_beta   90.00
_cell.angle_gamma   90.00
#
_symmetry.space_group_name_H-M   'P 1'
#
loop_
_entity.id
_entity.type
_entity.pdbx_description
1 polymer ?
#
loop_
_entity_poly.entity_id
_entity_poly.type
_entity_poly.pdbx_seq_one_letter_code
_entity_poly.pdbx_strand_id
1 'polypeptide(L)' 'HKFGFLLGAFEYGAPPHGGIAFGFDRLCSILGGSESIRDFIAFPKNNSGRDVMLDAPSTIDQKQFDELQIQLNLK' A
#
# COMPACT_ATOMS: atom_id res chain seq x y z
N HIS A 1 -18.61 -14.64 -1.78
CA HIS A 1 -17.72 -15.48 -0.96
C HIS A 1 -16.28 -14.96 -0.98
N LYS A 2 -15.91 -13.93 -0.18
CA LYS A 2 -14.55 -13.36 -0.19
C LYS A 2 -13.56 -14.06 0.77
N PHE A 3 -14.06 -14.84 1.72
CA PHE A 3 -13.25 -15.49 2.76
C PHE A 3 -13.27 -17.03 2.71
N GLY A 4 -13.85 -17.63 1.66
CA GLY A 4 -14.03 -19.09 1.57
C GLY A 4 -12.73 -19.88 1.59
N PHE A 5 -11.68 -19.37 0.94
CA PHE A 5 -10.34 -19.96 0.97
C PHE A 5 -9.75 -19.99 2.39
N LEU A 6 -9.92 -18.91 3.14
CA LEU A 6 -9.38 -18.79 4.50
C LEU A 6 -10.13 -19.71 5.48
N LEU A 7 -11.46 -19.82 5.34
CA LEU A 7 -12.28 -20.74 6.13
C LEU A 7 -11.94 -22.21 5.82
N GLY A 8 -11.78 -22.55 4.54
CA GLY A 8 -11.33 -23.89 4.15
C GLY A 8 -9.98 -24.25 4.75
N ALA A 9 -9.02 -23.31 4.79
CA ALA A 9 -7.72 -23.53 5.43
C ALA A 9 -7.82 -23.78 6.96
N PHE A 10 -8.81 -23.18 7.64
CA PHE A 10 -9.04 -23.44 9.07
C PHE A 10 -9.63 -24.82 9.34
N GLU A 11 -10.45 -25.36 8.43
CA GLU A 11 -11.05 -26.69 8.54
C GLU A 11 -10.02 -27.83 8.45
N TYR A 12 -8.87 -27.61 7.82
CA TYR A 12 -7.75 -28.57 7.77
C TYR A 12 -6.85 -28.55 9.02
N GLY A 13 -7.28 -27.90 10.11
CA GLY A 13 -6.58 -27.95 11.39
C GLY A 13 -5.52 -26.86 11.57
N ALA A 14 -5.87 -25.61 11.25
CA ALA A 14 -5.00 -24.49 11.60
C ALA A 14 -4.81 -24.39 13.13
N PRO A 15 -3.56 -24.28 13.64
CA PRO A 15 -3.30 -24.23 15.08
C PRO A 15 -3.78 -22.90 15.68
N PRO A 16 -3.92 -22.78 17.02
CA PRO A 16 -4.11 -21.49 17.68
C PRO A 16 -2.95 -20.56 17.33
N HIS A 17 -3.22 -19.45 16.63
CA HIS A 17 -2.20 -18.50 16.19
C HIS A 17 -2.66 -17.07 16.47
N GLY A 18 -1.69 -16.21 16.76
CA GLY A 18 -1.88 -14.78 16.98
C GLY A 18 -0.63 -14.03 16.56
N GLY A 19 -0.80 -12.79 16.10
CA GLY A 19 0.29 -11.96 15.63
C GLY A 19 0.07 -10.49 15.97
N ILE A 20 1.14 -9.71 15.89
CA ILE A 20 1.13 -8.26 16.05
C ILE A 20 1.96 -7.63 14.94
N ALA A 21 1.54 -6.46 14.45
CA ALA A 21 2.27 -5.68 13.47
C ALA A 21 2.54 -4.28 14.02
N PHE A 22 3.76 -3.80 13.86
CA PHE A 22 4.17 -2.45 14.26
C PHE A 22 4.20 -1.52 13.05
N GLY A 23 3.73 -0.29 13.23
CA GLY A 23 3.96 0.79 12.26
C GLY A 23 5.41 1.26 12.34
N PHE A 24 6.28 0.71 11.49
CA PHE A 24 7.72 0.96 11.54
C PHE A 24 8.08 2.44 11.38
N ASP A 25 7.48 3.15 10.42
CA ASP A 25 7.74 4.57 10.20
C ASP A 25 7.39 5.42 11.43
N ARG A 26 6.30 5.07 12.12
CA ARG A 26 5.87 5.71 13.36
C ARG A 26 6.80 5.35 14.52
N LEU A 27 7.26 4.11 14.60
CA LEU A 27 8.25 3.70 15.60
C LEU A 27 9.54 4.53 15.46
N CYS A 28 10.04 4.66 14.24
CA CYS A 28 11.21 5.48 13.92
C CYS A 28 10.99 6.96 14.28
N SER A 29 9.82 7.53 13.94
CA SER A 29 9.53 8.94 14.24
C SER A 29 9.50 9.22 15.74
N ILE A 30 8.92 8.31 16.53
CA ILE A 30 8.90 8.41 18.01
C ILE A 30 10.33 8.34 18.56
N LEU A 31 11.15 7.41 18.07
CA LEU A 31 12.54 7.25 18.52
C LEU A 31 13.41 8.46 18.13
N GLY A 32 13.14 9.08 16.99
CA GLY A 32 13.85 10.27 16.52
C GLY A 32 13.22 11.61 16.94
N GLY A 33 12.19 11.59 17.79
CA GLY A 33 11.56 12.81 18.32
C GLY A 33 10.82 13.68 17.30
N SER A 34 10.43 13.13 16.14
CA SER A 34 9.60 13.84 15.16
C SER A 34 8.14 13.42 15.26
N GLU A 35 7.24 14.41 15.16
CA GLU A 35 5.81 14.18 15.04
C GLU A 35 5.40 13.68 13.64
N SER A 36 6.26 13.90 12.64
CA SER A 36 6.02 13.56 11.24
C SER A 36 6.84 12.33 10.81
N ILE A 37 6.16 11.32 10.27
CA ILE A 37 6.83 10.16 9.65
C ILE A 37 7.53 10.51 8.33
N ARG A 38 7.18 11.65 7.70
CA ARG A 38 7.73 12.05 6.40
C ARG A 38 9.23 12.28 6.46
N ASP A 39 9.77 12.65 7.62
CA ASP A 39 11.20 12.88 7.82
C ASP A 39 12.00 11.58 7.89
N PHE A 40 11.32 10.44 8.06
CA PHE A 40 11.91 9.09 8.14
C PHE A 40 11.69 8.29 6.86
N ILE A 41 11.06 8.89 5.84
CA ILE A 41 10.80 8.29 4.53
C ILE A 41 11.58 9.08 3.49
N ALA A 42 12.49 8.43 2.76
CA ALA A 42 13.38 9.12 1.81
C ALA A 42 12.62 9.88 0.69
N PHE A 43 11.51 9.32 0.20
CA PHE A 43 10.68 9.91 -0.88
C PHE A 43 9.20 9.95 -0.47
N PRO A 44 8.83 10.86 0.45
CA PRO A 44 7.49 10.90 0.99
C PRO A 44 6.51 11.43 -0.06
N LYS A 45 5.30 10.89 -0.09
CA LYS A 45 4.22 11.41 -0.93
C LYS A 45 3.57 12.62 -0.26
N ASN A 46 2.95 13.48 -1.05
CA ASN A 46 2.12 14.57 -0.52
C ASN A 46 0.72 14.08 -0.11
N ASN A 47 -0.11 14.97 0.42
CA ASN A 47 -1.48 14.63 0.87
C ASN A 47 -2.40 14.10 -0.24
N SER A 48 -2.05 14.33 -1.51
CA SER A 48 -2.77 13.81 -2.68
C SER A 48 -2.18 12.49 -3.19
N GLY A 49 -1.27 11.87 -2.45
CA GLY A 49 -0.58 10.63 -2.86
C GLY A 49 0.43 10.82 -3.98
N ARG A 50 0.79 12.06 -4.34
CA ARG A 50 1.75 12.35 -5.40
C ARG A 50 3.19 12.39 -4.89
N ASP A 51 4.09 11.86 -5.70
CA ASP A 51 5.52 12.13 -5.59
C ASP A 51 5.83 13.39 -6.41
N VAL A 52 6.20 14.47 -5.72
CA VAL A 52 6.49 15.76 -6.38
C VAL A 52 7.86 15.73 -7.05
N MET A 53 8.78 14.87 -6.62
CA MET A 53 10.13 14.79 -7.18
C MET A 53 10.13 14.07 -8.54
N LEU A 54 9.33 13.01 -8.66
CA LEU A 54 9.25 12.18 -9.87
C LEU A 54 8.03 12.48 -10.75
N ASP A 55 7.20 13.45 -10.36
CA ASP A 55 5.90 13.76 -10.97
C ASP A 55 5.03 12.49 -11.18
N ALA A 56 4.87 11.73 -10.09
CA ALA A 56 4.10 10.49 -10.08
C ALA A 56 2.81 10.63 -9.24
N PRO A 57 1.69 9.99 -9.63
CA PRO A 57 1.50 9.18 -10.83
C PRO A 57 1.40 10.03 -12.10
N SER A 58 1.79 9.45 -13.23
CA SER A 58 1.76 10.05 -14.56
C SER A 58 0.89 9.23 -15.52
N THR A 59 0.56 9.81 -16.67
CA THR A 59 -0.19 9.11 -17.73
C THR A 59 0.67 8.05 -18.41
N ILE A 60 0.04 6.94 -18.82
CA ILE A 60 0.68 5.85 -19.57
C ILE A 60 0.13 5.79 -21.00
N ASP A 61 0.84 5.09 -21.90
CA ASP A 61 0.44 5.00 -23.31
C ASP A 61 -0.79 4.11 -23.52
N GLN A 62 -1.60 4.42 -24.55
CA GLN A 62 -2.79 3.64 -24.90
C GLN A 62 -2.49 2.15 -25.13
N LYS A 63 -1.33 1.83 -25.70
CA LYS A 63 -0.90 0.45 -25.92
C LYS A 63 -0.87 -0.38 -24.64
N GLN A 64 -0.50 0.24 -23.51
CA GLN A 64 -0.46 -0.45 -22.21
C GLN A 64 -1.86 -0.70 -21.65
N PHE A 65 -2.80 0.23 -21.90
CA PHE A 65 -4.21 0.04 -21.57
C PHE A 65 -4.82 -1.11 -22.37
N ASP A 66 -4.54 -1.17 -23.67
CA ASP A 66 -5.04 -2.23 -24.56
C ASP A 66 -4.47 -3.61 -24.18
N GLU A 67 -3.17 -3.68 -23.86
CA GLU A 67 -2.50 -4.91 -23.40
C GLU A 67 -3.11 -5.45 -22.10
N LEU A 68 -3.43 -4.56 -21.15
CA LEU A 68 -4.03 -4.93 -19.86
C LEU A 68 -5.55 -5.09 -19.92
N GLN A 69 -6.18 -4.79 -21.07
CA GLN A 69 -7.63 -4.75 -21.25
C GLN A 69 -8.35 -3.80 -20.26
N ILE A 70 -7.72 -2.66 -19.98
CA ILE A 70 -8.23 -1.62 -19.07
C ILE A 70 -8.64 -0.39 -19.88
N GLN A 71 -9.76 0.24 -19.53
CA GLN A 71 -10.17 1.52 -20.12
C GLN A 71 -10.30 2.59 -19.04
N LEU A 72 -9.77 3.78 -19.31
CA LEU A 72 -9.99 4.94 -18.46
C LEU A 72 -11.38 5.52 -18.73
N ASN A 73 -12.19 5.62 -17.69
CA ASN A 73 -13.47 6.33 -17.72
C ASN A 73 -13.29 7.69 -17.02
N LEU A 74 -12.74 8.66 -17.76
CA LEU A 74 -12.63 10.03 -17.29
C LEU A 74 -13.97 10.74 -17.53
N LYS A 75 -14.56 11.27 -16.46
CA LYS A 75 -15.73 12.16 -16.54
C LYS A 75 -15.30 13.58 -16.88
#